data_AF-A0A533U4J5-F1
#
_entry.id   AF-A0A533U4J5-F1
#
_cell.length_a   1.000
_cell.length_b   1.000
_cell.length_c   1.000
_cell.angle_alpha   90.00
_cell.angle_beta   90.00
_cell.angle_gamma   90.00
#
_symmetry.space_group_name_H-M   'P 1'
#
loop_
_entity.id
_entity.type
_entity.pdbx_description
1 polymer ?
#
loop_
_entity_poly.entity_id
_entity_poly.type
_entity_poly.pdbx_seq_one_letter_code
_entity_poly.pdbx_strand_id
1 'polypeptide(L)'
;MPEIRPFKGLRYNPETVGDMARIICPPYDVIPPSMQQELYESSPCNSIRLELPMEDDPYGAAAERLGEWMKNGILMQETEPALYPYSQTFTDQEGHTHTRSGLFAAMRLHEFAERKVLPHERTLSGPKADRLNLFRTTKTNISAIFGLYADGEGLADSLIAGFTSANEPIIDAVFQGVRNRLWRLADSELAVDIQKVLAEKNVYIADGHHRYETGLNYRREREAANPGHTGEEPYNFILTYLNNIHDTGLVVFPIHRLIHSIEGFEAAKFRSRLEEHFDVTELDGRAALKAYLEAAKSSYTYGVVTAGSVLGITLRDNAADLLDTSISPSLQKLGLVVLHEVVLTRLLGISQEAMALQTNIVYVKDDGEVFQSVANGKAQVGFMVKPATVAQVLDVSESGGVMPQKSTFFYPKIMTGLVFKTLD
;
A
#
# COMPACT_ATOMS: atom_id res chain seq x y z
N MET A 1 21.10 -2.54 -1.33
CA MET A 1 19.72 -3.07 -1.28
C MET A 1 19.74 -4.33 -0.48
N PRO A 2 18.64 -4.72 0.17
CA PRO A 2 18.48 -6.11 0.53
C PRO A 2 18.77 -6.97 -0.69
N GLU A 3 19.47 -8.08 -0.46
CA GLU A 3 19.68 -9.06 -1.50
C GLU A 3 18.33 -9.52 -2.05
N ILE A 4 18.18 -9.51 -3.37
CA ILE A 4 17.01 -10.08 -4.06
C ILE A 4 17.42 -11.34 -4.81
N ARG A 5 16.56 -12.35 -4.85
CA ARG A 5 16.83 -13.62 -5.51
C ARG A 5 15.67 -14.08 -6.40
N PRO A 6 15.98 -14.72 -7.53
CA PRO A 6 15.06 -15.63 -8.18
C PRO A 6 14.56 -16.71 -7.20
N PHE A 7 13.32 -17.16 -7.33
CA PHE A 7 12.75 -18.20 -6.47
C PHE A 7 11.82 -19.12 -7.25
N LYS A 8 11.58 -20.32 -6.71
CA LYS A 8 10.62 -21.28 -7.26
C LYS A 8 9.21 -20.85 -6.88
N GLY A 9 8.58 -20.04 -7.72
CA GLY A 9 7.23 -19.54 -7.48
C GLY A 9 6.21 -20.67 -7.42
N LEU A 10 5.30 -20.57 -6.46
CA LEU A 10 4.08 -21.35 -6.39
C LEU A 10 2.96 -20.51 -7.01
N ARG A 11 2.39 -20.96 -8.13
CA ARG A 11 1.39 -20.17 -8.88
C ARG A 11 0.20 -21.04 -9.28
N TYR A 12 -0.90 -20.41 -9.63
CA TYR A 12 -2.01 -21.14 -10.23
C TYR A 12 -1.61 -21.73 -11.58
N ASN A 13 -2.13 -22.92 -11.87
CA ASN A 13 -2.06 -23.51 -13.19
C ASN A 13 -3.19 -22.91 -14.06
N PRO A 14 -2.88 -22.08 -15.08
CA PRO A 14 -3.91 -21.42 -15.89
C PRO A 14 -4.81 -22.42 -16.62
N GLU A 15 -4.32 -23.62 -16.95
CA GLU A 15 -5.11 -24.68 -17.58
C GLU A 15 -6.19 -25.25 -16.64
N THR A 16 -5.95 -25.20 -15.33
CA THR A 16 -6.87 -25.71 -14.30
C THR A 16 -7.87 -24.64 -13.87
N VAL A 17 -7.41 -23.41 -13.63
CA VAL A 17 -8.24 -22.35 -13.03
C VAL A 17 -8.95 -21.47 -14.06
N GLY A 18 -8.50 -21.49 -15.32
CA GLY A 18 -9.06 -20.68 -16.38
C GLY A 18 -8.79 -19.19 -16.17
N ASP A 19 -9.87 -18.42 -15.99
CA ASP A 19 -9.80 -16.96 -15.93
C ASP A 19 -9.14 -16.44 -14.65
N MET A 20 -7.89 -16.00 -14.79
CA MET A 20 -7.10 -15.44 -13.70
C MET A 20 -7.72 -14.20 -13.06
N ALA A 21 -8.62 -13.46 -13.74
CA ALA A 21 -9.33 -12.32 -13.14
C ALA A 21 -10.25 -12.75 -11.99
N ARG A 22 -10.76 -13.99 -12.01
CA ARG A 22 -11.58 -14.58 -10.94
C ARG A 22 -10.75 -15.21 -9.81
N ILE A 23 -9.43 -15.25 -9.97
CA ILE A 23 -8.50 -15.94 -9.07
C ILE A 23 -7.72 -14.95 -8.22
N ILE A 24 -7.31 -13.82 -8.78
CA ILE A 24 -6.59 -12.79 -8.03
C ILE A 24 -7.52 -12.00 -7.11
N CYS A 25 -6.96 -11.43 -6.05
CA CYS A 25 -7.66 -10.52 -5.14
C CYS A 25 -6.73 -9.38 -4.69
N PRO A 26 -7.27 -8.26 -4.19
CA PRO A 26 -6.46 -7.25 -3.51
C PRO A 26 -5.79 -7.82 -2.24
N PRO A 27 -4.82 -7.11 -1.63
CA PRO A 27 -4.27 -7.50 -0.33
C PRO A 27 -5.32 -7.31 0.79
N TYR A 28 -5.21 -8.10 1.86
CA TYR A 28 -6.22 -8.18 2.93
C TYR A 28 -6.63 -6.84 3.55
N ASP A 29 -5.71 -5.87 3.60
CA ASP A 29 -5.85 -4.58 4.27
C ASP A 29 -6.66 -3.53 3.48
N VAL A 30 -7.13 -3.88 2.28
CA VAL A 30 -8.01 -3.05 1.45
C VAL A 30 -9.33 -3.72 1.05
N ILE A 31 -9.62 -4.90 1.60
CA ILE A 31 -10.82 -5.68 1.28
C ILE A 31 -11.91 -5.44 2.33
N PRO A 32 -12.99 -4.71 2.03
CA PRO A 32 -14.14 -4.61 2.93
C PRO A 32 -14.93 -5.94 2.97
N PRO A 33 -15.73 -6.20 4.02
CA PRO A 33 -16.50 -7.44 4.16
C PRO A 33 -17.39 -7.79 2.96
N SER A 34 -18.03 -6.79 2.33
CA SER A 34 -18.85 -7.01 1.13
C SER A 34 -18.01 -7.54 -0.04
N MET A 35 -16.83 -6.95 -0.28
CA MET A 35 -15.92 -7.41 -1.32
C MET A 35 -15.33 -8.78 -1.00
N GLN A 36 -15.05 -9.07 0.27
CA GLN A 36 -14.59 -10.40 0.69
C GLN A 36 -15.62 -11.47 0.27
N GLN A 37 -16.90 -11.24 0.58
CA GLN A 37 -17.98 -12.15 0.20
C GLN A 37 -18.11 -12.30 -1.31
N GLU A 38 -18.10 -11.20 -2.06
CA GLU A 38 -18.13 -11.22 -3.53
C GLU A 38 -16.98 -12.04 -4.13
N LEU A 39 -15.75 -11.86 -3.61
CA LEU A 39 -14.57 -12.62 -4.05
C LEU A 39 -14.70 -14.11 -3.69
N TYR A 40 -15.27 -14.43 -2.54
CA TYR A 40 -15.54 -15.80 -2.10
C TYR A 40 -16.50 -16.52 -3.04
N GLU A 41 -17.57 -15.84 -3.45
CA GLU A 41 -18.59 -16.35 -4.38
C GLU A 41 -18.07 -16.39 -5.82
N SER A 42 -17.11 -15.53 -6.17
CA SER A 42 -16.57 -15.41 -7.54
C SER A 42 -15.90 -16.69 -8.05
N SER A 43 -15.20 -17.44 -7.19
CA SER A 43 -14.52 -18.68 -7.58
C SER A 43 -14.15 -19.54 -6.37
N PRO A 44 -14.27 -20.88 -6.45
CA PRO A 44 -13.74 -21.77 -5.41
C PRO A 44 -12.21 -21.72 -5.31
N CYS A 45 -11.53 -21.21 -6.35
CA CYS A 45 -10.08 -21.06 -6.40
C CYS A 45 -9.62 -19.59 -6.21
N ASN A 46 -10.50 -18.67 -5.79
CA ASN A 46 -10.09 -17.29 -5.56
C ASN A 46 -9.08 -17.19 -4.40
N SER A 47 -8.02 -16.42 -4.58
CA SER A 47 -6.93 -16.24 -3.63
C SER A 47 -7.36 -15.59 -2.31
N ILE A 48 -8.54 -14.95 -2.27
CA ILE A 48 -9.15 -14.49 -1.02
C ILE A 48 -9.29 -15.62 0.01
N ARG A 49 -9.45 -16.86 -0.47
CA ARG A 49 -9.56 -18.07 0.34
C ARG A 49 -8.25 -18.48 1.01
N LEU A 50 -7.13 -17.85 0.62
CA LEU A 50 -5.85 -17.95 1.30
C LEU A 50 -5.51 -16.65 2.04
N GLU A 51 -5.77 -15.51 1.41
CA GLU A 51 -5.38 -14.18 1.90
C GLU A 51 -6.25 -13.69 3.07
N LEU A 52 -7.56 -13.90 3.02
CA LEU A 52 -8.48 -13.48 4.08
C LEU A 52 -9.60 -14.52 4.25
N PRO A 53 -9.29 -15.67 4.89
CA PRO A 53 -10.24 -16.76 5.02
C PRO A 53 -11.49 -16.38 5.84
N MET A 54 -12.67 -16.96 5.56
CA MET A 54 -13.95 -16.66 6.25
C MET A 54 -14.38 -17.78 7.20
N GLU A 55 -13.68 -18.91 7.19
CA GLU A 55 -13.95 -20.08 8.01
C GLU A 55 -13.63 -19.82 9.50
N ASP A 56 -14.24 -20.60 10.40
CA ASP A 56 -14.06 -20.47 11.86
C ASP A 56 -12.58 -20.66 12.29
N ASP A 57 -11.88 -21.60 11.65
CA ASP A 57 -10.42 -21.71 11.69
C ASP A 57 -9.83 -21.22 10.35
N PRO A 58 -9.58 -19.90 10.22
CA PRO A 58 -9.12 -19.34 8.96
C PRO A 58 -7.72 -19.85 8.57
N TYR A 59 -6.86 -20.10 9.56
CA TYR A 59 -5.48 -20.49 9.34
C TYR A 59 -5.38 -21.95 8.90
N GLY A 60 -6.11 -22.85 9.57
CA GLY A 60 -6.22 -24.25 9.19
C GLY A 60 -6.83 -24.41 7.80
N ALA A 61 -7.92 -23.68 7.52
CA ALA A 61 -8.58 -23.71 6.21
C ALA A 61 -7.65 -23.27 5.07
N ALA A 62 -6.85 -22.22 5.27
CA ALA A 62 -5.87 -21.79 4.26
C ALA A 62 -4.78 -22.84 4.02
N ALA A 63 -4.27 -23.48 5.08
CA ALA A 63 -3.22 -24.50 4.97
C ALA A 63 -3.73 -25.79 4.29
N GLU A 64 -4.92 -26.27 4.66
CA GLU A 64 -5.56 -27.42 4.01
C GLU A 64 -5.77 -27.14 2.51
N ARG A 65 -6.34 -25.98 2.19
CA ARG A 65 -6.60 -25.55 0.83
C ARG A 65 -5.34 -25.44 -0.02
N LEU A 66 -4.24 -24.90 0.51
CA LEU A 66 -2.94 -24.91 -0.18
C LEU A 66 -2.50 -26.33 -0.54
N GLY A 67 -2.57 -27.26 0.42
CA GLY A 67 -2.20 -28.66 0.21
C GLY A 67 -3.10 -29.35 -0.83
N GLU A 68 -4.41 -29.14 -0.74
CA GLU A 68 -5.38 -29.66 -1.72
C GLU A 68 -5.16 -29.09 -3.12
N TRP A 69 -4.94 -27.78 -3.22
CA TRP A 69 -4.72 -27.12 -4.51
C TRP A 69 -3.42 -27.58 -5.17
N MET A 70 -2.36 -27.81 -4.39
CA MET A 70 -1.13 -28.42 -4.92
C MET A 70 -1.36 -29.86 -5.37
N LYS A 71 -2.03 -30.68 -4.55
CA LYS A 71 -2.31 -32.10 -4.86
C LYS A 71 -3.18 -32.26 -6.11
N ASN A 72 -4.14 -31.35 -6.31
CA ASN A 72 -5.08 -31.39 -7.43
C ASN A 72 -4.59 -30.61 -8.66
N GLY A 73 -3.36 -30.09 -8.66
CA GLY A 73 -2.80 -29.35 -9.79
C GLY A 73 -3.46 -27.99 -10.07
N ILE A 74 -4.16 -27.43 -9.08
CA ILE A 74 -4.67 -26.04 -9.10
C ILE A 74 -3.52 -25.08 -8.88
N LEU A 75 -2.63 -25.38 -7.93
CA LEU A 75 -1.36 -24.72 -7.74
C LEU A 75 -0.22 -25.61 -8.24
N MET A 76 0.76 -24.99 -8.88
CA MET A 76 1.98 -25.62 -9.37
C MET A 76 3.21 -24.87 -8.86
N GLN A 77 4.21 -25.61 -8.42
CA GLN A 77 5.51 -25.04 -8.04
C GLN A 77 6.48 -25.16 -9.22
N GLU A 78 7.15 -24.06 -9.51
CA GLU A 78 8.19 -24.02 -10.54
C GLU A 78 9.37 -24.94 -10.20
N THR A 79 9.92 -25.60 -11.22
CA THR A 79 11.09 -26.49 -11.02
C THR A 79 12.39 -25.70 -10.88
N GLU A 80 12.50 -24.57 -11.59
CA GLU A 80 13.64 -23.67 -11.61
C GLU A 80 13.29 -22.30 -11.01
N PRO A 81 14.24 -21.63 -10.34
CA PRO A 81 13.99 -20.31 -9.78
C PRO A 81 13.91 -19.24 -10.88
N ALA A 82 13.03 -18.25 -10.70
CA ALA A 82 12.82 -17.15 -11.64
C ALA A 82 12.58 -15.82 -10.91
N LEU A 83 12.82 -14.71 -11.60
CA LEU A 83 12.22 -13.42 -11.27
C LEU A 83 10.87 -13.31 -12.00
N TYR A 84 9.94 -12.53 -11.45
CA TYR A 84 8.63 -12.37 -12.07
C TYR A 84 8.34 -10.90 -12.39
N PRO A 85 8.74 -10.42 -13.58
CA PRO A 85 8.31 -9.11 -14.06
C PRO A 85 6.79 -8.99 -13.99
N TYR A 86 6.32 -7.85 -13.52
CA TYR A 86 4.90 -7.57 -13.29
C TYR A 86 4.57 -6.15 -13.70
N SER A 87 3.48 -5.98 -14.45
CA SER A 87 2.97 -4.66 -14.79
C SER A 87 1.47 -4.53 -14.48
N GLN A 88 1.08 -3.30 -14.13
CA GLN A 88 -0.31 -2.90 -13.92
C GLN A 88 -0.62 -1.69 -14.78
N THR A 89 -1.60 -1.83 -15.67
CA THR A 89 -2.12 -0.74 -16.49
C THR A 89 -3.51 -0.36 -16.00
N PHE A 90 -3.74 0.92 -15.74
CA PHE A 90 -5.02 1.45 -15.27
C PHE A 90 -5.30 2.83 -15.84
N THR A 91 -6.57 3.25 -15.82
CA THR A 91 -6.99 4.60 -16.19
C THR A 91 -7.45 5.32 -14.92
N ASP A 92 -6.94 6.53 -14.70
CA ASP A 92 -7.38 7.36 -13.57
C ASP A 92 -8.74 8.03 -13.84
N GLN A 93 -9.24 8.77 -12.85
CA GLN A 93 -10.54 9.46 -12.96
C GLN A 93 -10.56 10.58 -14.02
N GLU A 94 -9.39 11.01 -14.49
CA GLU A 94 -9.24 12.05 -15.51
C GLU A 94 -9.09 11.46 -16.92
N GLY A 95 -9.09 10.12 -17.03
CA GLY A 95 -8.95 9.43 -18.29
C GLY A 95 -7.50 9.20 -18.71
N HIS A 96 -6.51 9.55 -17.89
CA HIS A 96 -5.11 9.28 -18.19
C HIS A 96 -4.81 7.81 -17.93
N THR A 97 -4.13 7.17 -18.89
CA THR A 97 -3.69 5.78 -18.76
C THR A 97 -2.27 5.72 -18.22
N HIS A 98 -2.10 4.99 -17.14
CA HIS A 98 -0.84 4.79 -16.43
C HIS A 98 -0.44 3.32 -16.52
N THR A 99 0.86 3.03 -16.64
CA THR A 99 1.39 1.67 -16.52
C THR A 99 2.54 1.67 -15.55
N ARG A 100 2.39 0.94 -14.43
CA ARG A 100 3.46 0.70 -13.47
C ARG A 100 4.10 -0.65 -13.75
N SER A 101 5.42 -0.71 -13.76
CA SER A 101 6.19 -1.93 -14.02
C SER A 101 7.23 -2.20 -12.95
N GLY A 102 7.47 -3.46 -12.66
CA GLY A 102 8.45 -3.88 -11.67
C GLY A 102 8.64 -5.38 -11.71
N LEU A 103 9.08 -5.97 -10.60
CA LEU A 103 9.26 -7.41 -10.52
C LEU A 103 8.97 -7.94 -9.11
N PHE A 104 8.50 -9.18 -9.02
CA PHE A 104 8.55 -9.94 -7.79
C PHE A 104 9.88 -10.68 -7.65
N ALA A 105 10.43 -10.64 -6.44
CA ALA A 105 11.62 -11.40 -6.03
C ALA A 105 11.49 -11.88 -4.58
N ALA A 106 12.32 -12.85 -4.21
CA ALA A 106 12.58 -13.18 -2.82
C ALA A 106 13.60 -12.18 -2.27
N MET A 107 13.16 -11.24 -1.44
CA MET A 107 14.01 -10.19 -0.87
C MET A 107 14.46 -10.57 0.54
N ARG A 108 15.75 -10.47 0.83
CA ARG A 108 16.30 -10.76 2.16
C ARG A 108 15.68 -9.84 3.21
N LEU A 109 15.26 -10.42 4.31
CA LEU A 109 14.78 -9.69 5.47
C LEU A 109 15.96 -9.07 6.23
N HIS A 110 15.88 -7.77 6.46
CA HIS A 110 16.80 -7.00 7.29
C HIS A 110 16.04 -6.30 8.42
N GLU A 111 16.67 -6.26 9.60
CA GLU A 111 16.19 -5.44 10.70
C GLU A 111 16.20 -3.97 10.28
N PHE A 112 15.19 -3.18 10.68
CA PHE A 112 15.13 -1.76 10.31
C PHE A 112 16.34 -0.96 10.82
N ALA A 113 16.98 -1.41 11.90
CA ALA A 113 18.23 -0.84 12.42
C ALA A 113 19.39 -0.92 11.41
N GLU A 114 19.37 -1.87 10.47
CA GLU A 114 20.37 -2.00 9.41
C GLU A 114 20.20 -0.97 8.29
N ARG A 115 19.07 -0.25 8.26
CA ARG A 115 18.75 0.82 7.30
C ARG A 115 18.80 0.43 5.81
N LYS A 116 18.74 -0.87 5.49
CA LYS A 116 18.60 -1.39 4.12
C LYS A 116 17.15 -1.39 3.62
N VAL A 117 16.21 -1.58 4.55
CA VAL A 117 14.77 -1.44 4.33
C VAL A 117 14.26 -0.35 5.26
N LEU A 118 13.59 0.65 4.69
CA LEU A 118 13.16 1.85 5.40
C LEU A 118 11.62 1.90 5.43
N PRO A 119 11.01 1.88 6.62
CA PRO A 119 9.59 2.09 6.80
C PRO A 119 9.25 3.57 6.94
N HIS A 120 7.97 3.91 6.74
CA HIS A 120 7.41 5.23 7.02
C HIS A 120 6.07 5.18 7.77
N GLU A 121 5.61 3.99 8.16
CA GLU A 121 4.34 3.78 8.87
C GLU A 121 4.56 2.93 10.13
N ARG A 122 3.77 3.21 11.18
CA ARG A 122 3.70 2.41 12.41
C ARG A 122 2.82 1.19 12.17
N THR A 123 3.28 0.04 12.64
CA THR A 123 2.52 -1.20 12.57
C THR A 123 1.68 -1.47 13.81
N LEU A 124 0.54 -2.14 13.63
CA LEU A 124 -0.36 -2.54 14.71
C LEU A 124 -0.14 -4.02 15.09
N SER A 125 -0.33 -4.35 16.37
CA SER A 125 -0.10 -5.71 16.88
C SER A 125 -1.10 -6.73 16.32
N GLY A 126 -2.38 -6.36 16.18
CA GLY A 126 -3.45 -7.23 15.66
C GLY A 126 -3.15 -7.81 14.28
N PRO A 127 -3.00 -6.97 13.22
CA PRO A 127 -2.65 -7.44 11.89
C PRO A 127 -1.35 -8.26 11.84
N LYS A 128 -0.34 -7.92 12.65
CA LYS A 128 0.91 -8.70 12.72
C LYS A 128 0.68 -10.11 13.27
N ALA A 129 -0.09 -10.24 14.35
CA ALA A 129 -0.39 -11.55 14.95
C ALA A 129 -1.19 -12.44 13.99
N ASP A 130 -2.19 -11.86 13.32
CA ASP A 130 -3.00 -12.56 12.33
C ASP A 130 -2.16 -13.11 11.17
N ARG A 131 -1.34 -12.25 10.54
CA ARG A 131 -0.45 -12.67 9.45
C ARG A 131 0.60 -13.69 9.89
N LEU A 132 1.10 -13.59 11.12
CA LEU A 132 2.08 -14.54 11.67
C LEU A 132 1.46 -15.93 11.84
N ASN A 133 0.21 -16.03 12.26
CA ASN A 133 -0.51 -17.30 12.33
C ASN A 133 -0.72 -17.94 10.96
N LEU A 134 -1.01 -17.14 9.92
CA LEU A 134 -1.01 -17.64 8.54
C LEU A 134 0.37 -18.16 8.13
N PHE A 135 1.46 -17.43 8.42
CA PHE A 135 2.82 -17.89 8.06
C PHE A 135 3.17 -19.22 8.75
N ARG A 136 2.84 -19.38 10.03
CA ARG A 136 3.10 -20.60 10.80
C ARG A 136 2.38 -21.83 10.23
N THR A 137 1.13 -21.66 9.83
CA THR A 137 0.27 -22.76 9.36
C THR A 137 0.49 -23.08 7.90
N THR A 138 0.50 -22.07 7.04
CA THR A 138 0.61 -22.22 5.58
C THR A 138 2.04 -22.36 5.09
N LYS A 139 3.01 -21.87 5.88
CA LYS A 139 4.44 -21.78 5.53
C LYS A 139 4.66 -21.17 4.15
N THR A 140 3.82 -20.21 3.80
CA THR A 140 3.78 -19.59 2.48
C THR A 140 3.59 -18.09 2.62
N ASN A 141 4.36 -17.33 1.86
CA ASN A 141 4.17 -15.91 1.67
C ASN A 141 3.05 -15.70 0.65
N ILE A 142 1.82 -15.52 1.14
CA ILE A 142 0.60 -15.42 0.31
C ILE A 142 0.51 -14.06 -0.40
N SER A 143 0.82 -12.97 0.30
CA SER A 143 0.82 -11.62 -0.29
C SER A 143 2.19 -10.96 -0.20
N ALA A 144 2.53 -10.19 -1.23
CA ALA A 144 3.83 -9.54 -1.36
C ALA A 144 3.91 -8.25 -0.55
N ILE A 145 5.14 -7.83 -0.22
CA ILE A 145 5.45 -6.44 0.14
C ILE A 145 5.52 -5.60 -1.13
N PHE A 146 5.12 -4.33 -1.07
CA PHE A 146 5.41 -3.36 -2.12
C PHE A 146 6.62 -2.51 -1.69
N GLY A 147 7.78 -2.79 -2.28
CA GLY A 147 9.01 -2.01 -2.09
C GLY A 147 9.30 -1.08 -3.27
N LEU A 148 9.90 0.06 -2.95
CA LEU A 148 10.41 1.03 -3.93
C LEU A 148 11.94 1.07 -3.87
N TYR A 149 12.58 1.27 -5.02
CA TYR A 149 14.02 1.55 -5.13
C TYR A 149 14.27 2.77 -6.02
N ALA A 150 15.44 3.40 -5.88
CA ALA A 150 15.82 4.56 -6.67
C ALA A 150 16.79 4.18 -7.79
N ASP A 151 16.33 4.14 -9.04
CA ASP A 151 17.17 3.93 -10.22
C ASP A 151 17.01 5.05 -11.25
N GLY A 152 17.75 6.14 -11.05
CA GLY A 152 17.64 7.35 -11.87
C GLY A 152 18.04 7.16 -13.34
N GLU A 153 18.87 6.16 -13.64
CA GLU A 153 19.25 5.80 -15.01
C GLU A 153 18.24 4.86 -15.69
N GLY A 154 17.29 4.30 -14.93
CA GLY A 154 16.26 3.39 -15.45
C GLY A 154 16.83 2.10 -16.05
N LEU A 155 17.99 1.63 -15.58
CA LEU A 155 18.65 0.44 -16.11
C LEU A 155 17.82 -0.83 -15.81
N ALA A 156 17.34 -0.97 -14.57
CA ALA A 156 16.49 -2.10 -14.19
C ALA A 156 15.21 -2.12 -15.04
N ASP A 157 14.58 -0.95 -15.20
CA ASP A 157 13.34 -0.80 -15.96
C ASP A 157 13.55 -1.12 -17.44
N SER A 158 14.70 -0.72 -18.01
CA SER A 158 15.08 -1.01 -19.39
C SER A 158 15.28 -2.51 -19.64
N LEU A 159 15.96 -3.20 -18.71
CA LEU A 159 16.14 -4.66 -18.77
C LEU A 159 14.80 -5.40 -18.69
N ILE A 160 13.93 -4.98 -17.76
CA ILE A 160 12.59 -5.54 -17.59
C ILE A 160 11.72 -5.29 -18.84
N ALA A 161 11.76 -4.07 -19.40
CA ALA A 161 11.02 -3.70 -20.60
C ALA A 161 11.50 -4.48 -21.84
N GLY A 162 12.82 -4.64 -22.00
CA GLY A 162 13.41 -5.45 -23.07
C GLY A 162 12.92 -6.90 -23.03
N PHE A 163 12.89 -7.51 -21.83
CA PHE A 163 12.37 -8.86 -21.66
C PHE A 163 10.85 -8.95 -21.91
N THR A 164 10.07 -8.07 -21.29
CA THR A 164 8.59 -8.13 -21.36
C THR A 164 8.03 -7.79 -22.75
N SER A 165 8.74 -6.99 -23.56
CA SER A 165 8.36 -6.70 -24.94
C SER A 165 8.68 -7.85 -25.92
N ALA A 166 9.63 -8.72 -25.56
CA ALA A 166 10.04 -9.87 -26.37
C ALA A 166 9.34 -11.19 -25.97
N ASN A 167 8.55 -11.20 -24.89
CA ASN A 167 7.96 -12.41 -24.33
C ASN A 167 6.48 -12.19 -23.98
N GLU A 168 5.65 -13.22 -24.17
CA GLU A 168 4.24 -13.18 -23.76
C GLU A 168 4.10 -13.33 -22.23
N PRO A 169 3.13 -12.64 -21.61
CA PRO A 169 2.86 -12.81 -20.18
C PRO A 169 2.26 -14.19 -19.90
N ILE A 170 2.66 -14.78 -18.77
CA ILE A 170 2.07 -16.04 -18.27
C ILE A 170 0.72 -15.82 -17.56
N ILE A 171 0.43 -14.59 -17.16
CA ILE A 171 -0.87 -14.15 -16.64
C ILE A 171 -1.21 -12.83 -17.31
N ASP A 172 -2.41 -12.70 -17.84
CA ASP A 172 -3.00 -11.45 -18.29
C ASP A 172 -4.45 -11.38 -17.82
N ALA A 173 -4.72 -10.54 -16.81
CA ALA A 173 -6.00 -10.51 -16.12
C ALA A 173 -6.44 -9.08 -15.84
N VAL A 174 -7.71 -8.77 -16.14
CA VAL A 174 -8.31 -7.47 -15.80
C VAL A 174 -9.16 -7.63 -14.55
N PHE A 175 -8.76 -6.95 -13.46
CA PHE A 175 -9.52 -6.93 -12.22
C PHE A 175 -9.84 -5.48 -11.86
N GLN A 176 -11.14 -5.18 -11.70
CA GLN A 176 -11.65 -3.83 -11.36
C GLN A 176 -11.04 -2.71 -12.23
N GLY A 177 -10.94 -2.93 -13.55
CA GLY A 177 -10.41 -1.96 -14.51
C GLY A 177 -8.89 -1.84 -14.54
N VAL A 178 -8.16 -2.62 -13.73
CA VAL A 178 -6.69 -2.71 -13.76
C VAL A 178 -6.30 -3.97 -14.52
N ARG A 179 -5.53 -3.83 -15.60
CA ARG A 179 -4.92 -4.96 -16.30
C ARG A 179 -3.61 -5.33 -15.63
N ASN A 180 -3.51 -6.57 -15.15
CA ASN A 180 -2.39 -7.13 -14.40
C ASN A 180 -1.70 -8.16 -15.31
N ARG A 181 -0.43 -7.93 -15.64
CA ARG A 181 0.35 -8.85 -16.46
C ARG A 181 1.60 -9.32 -15.73
N LEU A 182 1.81 -10.64 -15.68
CA LEU A 182 2.95 -11.28 -15.03
C LEU A 182 3.75 -12.09 -16.07
N TRP A 183 5.06 -12.02 -16.00
CA TRP A 183 5.99 -12.85 -16.77
C TRP A 183 6.85 -13.71 -15.84
N ARG A 184 7.48 -14.74 -16.40
CA ARG A 184 8.46 -15.58 -15.72
C ARG A 184 9.82 -15.43 -16.40
N LEU A 185 10.74 -14.75 -15.75
CA LEU A 185 12.11 -14.54 -16.21
C LEU A 185 13.02 -15.59 -15.57
N ALA A 186 13.33 -16.64 -16.34
CA ALA A 186 14.22 -17.74 -15.94
C ALA A 186 15.63 -17.63 -16.55
N ASP A 187 15.91 -16.58 -17.33
CA ASP A 187 17.24 -16.29 -17.85
C ASP A 187 18.17 -15.86 -16.70
N SER A 188 19.19 -16.68 -16.42
CA SER A 188 20.11 -16.45 -15.32
C SER A 188 21.01 -15.24 -15.52
N GLU A 189 21.42 -14.93 -16.76
CA GLU A 189 22.30 -13.79 -17.04
C GLU A 189 21.55 -12.49 -16.82
N LEU A 190 20.34 -12.40 -17.39
CA LEU A 190 19.49 -11.23 -17.23
C LEU A 190 19.07 -11.02 -15.77
N ALA A 191 18.75 -12.11 -15.05
CA ALA A 191 18.45 -12.02 -13.62
C ALA A 191 19.63 -11.46 -12.82
N VAL A 192 20.85 -11.92 -13.11
CA VAL A 192 22.07 -11.43 -12.47
C VAL A 192 22.30 -9.94 -12.76
N ASP A 193 22.05 -9.49 -13.99
CA ASP A 193 22.22 -8.07 -14.34
C ASP A 193 21.21 -7.18 -13.63
N ILE A 194 19.94 -7.61 -13.52
CA ILE A 194 18.93 -6.92 -12.71
C ILE A 194 19.37 -6.87 -11.23
N GLN A 195 19.86 -7.99 -10.68
CA GLN A 195 20.35 -8.05 -9.30
C GLN A 195 21.52 -7.07 -9.08
N LYS A 196 22.47 -6.95 -10.01
CA LYS A 196 23.60 -6.02 -9.93
C LYS A 196 23.13 -4.57 -9.89
N VAL A 197 22.21 -4.18 -10.76
CA VAL A 197 21.64 -2.82 -10.77
C VAL A 197 21.05 -2.51 -9.39
N LEU A 198 20.36 -3.48 -8.81
CA LEU A 198 19.65 -3.30 -7.55
C LEU A 198 20.56 -3.39 -6.31
N ALA A 199 21.71 -4.08 -6.37
CA ALA A 199 22.52 -4.48 -5.20
C ALA A 199 22.87 -3.36 -4.21
N GLU A 200 23.08 -2.12 -4.64
CA GLU A 200 23.55 -1.01 -3.78
C GLU A 200 22.45 -0.03 -3.32
N LYS A 201 21.20 -0.20 -3.75
CA LYS A 201 20.10 0.77 -3.49
C LYS A 201 19.45 0.58 -2.10
N ASN A 202 18.60 1.46 -1.59
CA ASN A 202 17.74 1.12 -0.43
C ASN A 202 16.35 0.68 -0.90
N VAL A 203 15.63 -0.05 -0.05
CA VAL A 203 14.20 -0.33 -0.27
C VAL A 203 13.37 0.50 0.68
N TYR A 204 12.43 1.26 0.12
CA TYR A 204 11.42 1.99 0.86
C TYR A 204 10.11 1.21 0.79
N ILE A 205 9.51 0.86 1.92
CA ILE A 205 8.25 0.09 1.92
C ILE A 205 7.12 1.02 1.51
N ALA A 206 6.58 0.92 0.30
CA ALA A 206 5.40 1.66 -0.13
C ALA A 206 4.12 1.12 0.54
N ASP A 207 4.03 -0.20 0.69
CA ASP A 207 2.89 -0.90 1.28
C ASP A 207 3.34 -2.25 1.88
N GLY A 208 2.69 -2.67 2.95
CA GLY A 208 2.96 -3.96 3.59
C GLY A 208 3.88 -3.93 4.81
N HIS A 209 3.99 -2.81 5.53
CA HIS A 209 4.80 -2.73 6.77
C HIS A 209 4.44 -3.81 7.80
N HIS A 210 3.14 -4.11 7.97
CA HIS A 210 2.67 -5.24 8.79
C HIS A 210 3.22 -6.59 8.33
N ARG A 211 3.19 -6.83 7.02
CA ARG A 211 3.67 -8.09 6.40
C ARG A 211 5.18 -8.21 6.54
N TYR A 212 5.93 -7.11 6.40
CA TYR A 212 7.40 -7.12 6.53
C TYR A 212 7.84 -7.44 7.96
N GLU A 213 7.26 -6.78 8.96
CA GLU A 213 7.53 -7.09 10.37
C GLU A 213 7.07 -8.51 10.75
N THR A 214 5.98 -9.00 10.17
CA THR A 214 5.56 -10.40 10.32
C THR A 214 6.63 -11.35 9.80
N GLY A 215 7.21 -11.06 8.63
CA GLY A 215 8.34 -11.81 8.09
C GLY A 215 9.56 -11.81 9.02
N LEU A 216 9.93 -10.65 9.58
CA LEU A 216 11.01 -10.57 10.58
C LEU A 216 10.73 -11.44 11.81
N ASN A 217 9.51 -11.38 12.35
CA ASN A 217 9.12 -12.20 13.50
C ASN A 217 9.17 -13.70 13.17
N TYR A 218 8.62 -14.10 12.03
CA TYR A 218 8.66 -15.49 11.59
C TYR A 218 10.09 -15.99 11.37
N ARG A 219 10.95 -15.17 10.75
CA ARG A 219 12.39 -15.48 10.59
C ARG A 219 13.05 -15.77 11.94
N ARG A 220 12.85 -14.90 12.94
CA ARG A 220 13.43 -15.08 14.28
C ARG A 220 12.91 -16.35 14.98
N GLU A 221 11.62 -16.68 14.83
CA GLU A 221 11.05 -17.93 15.35
C GLU A 221 11.70 -19.16 14.72
N ARG A 222 11.92 -19.12 13.39
CA ARG A 222 12.52 -20.23 12.63
C ARG A 222 14.01 -20.38 12.88
N GLU A 223 14.74 -19.27 12.98
CA GLU A 223 16.15 -19.25 13.36
C GLU A 223 16.36 -19.88 14.74
N ALA A 224 15.57 -19.47 15.74
CA ALA A 224 15.63 -20.04 17.09
C ALA A 224 15.31 -21.54 17.14
N ALA A 225 14.45 -22.02 16.22
CA ALA A 225 14.04 -23.43 16.13
C ALA A 225 14.94 -24.28 15.21
N ASN A 226 15.91 -23.69 14.51
CA ASN A 226 16.78 -24.37 13.56
C ASN A 226 18.26 -24.31 13.99
N PRO A 227 18.78 -25.35 14.70
CA PRO A 227 20.20 -25.40 15.09
C PRO A 227 21.17 -25.36 13.90
N GLY A 228 20.72 -25.73 12.70
CA GLY A 228 21.50 -25.69 11.46
C GLY A 228 21.31 -24.42 10.65
N HIS A 229 20.87 -23.31 11.26
CA HIS A 229 20.63 -22.06 10.57
C HIS A 229 21.90 -21.52 9.87
N THR A 230 21.75 -21.19 8.59
CA THR A 230 22.80 -20.68 7.71
C THR A 230 22.55 -19.25 7.23
N GLY A 231 21.32 -18.76 7.38
CA GLY A 231 20.87 -17.49 6.80
C GLY A 231 20.40 -17.60 5.34
N GLU A 232 20.49 -18.79 4.75
CA GLU A 232 20.13 -19.07 3.36
C GLU A 232 18.76 -19.74 3.22
N GLU A 233 18.13 -20.12 4.33
CA GLU A 233 16.82 -20.76 4.34
C GLU A 233 15.74 -19.86 3.75
N PRO A 234 14.67 -20.43 3.14
CA PRO A 234 13.62 -19.64 2.51
C PRO A 234 12.96 -18.61 3.43
N TYR A 235 12.83 -18.88 4.74
CA TYR A 235 12.26 -17.94 5.72
C TYR A 235 13.11 -16.70 5.99
N ASN A 236 14.35 -16.62 5.49
CA ASN A 236 15.16 -15.40 5.53
C ASN A 236 14.78 -14.40 4.43
N PHE A 237 13.89 -14.79 3.53
CA PHE A 237 13.49 -13.98 2.37
C PHE A 237 11.97 -13.85 2.31
N ILE A 238 11.50 -12.64 2.00
CA ILE A 238 10.09 -12.29 1.89
C ILE A 238 9.73 -11.94 0.45
N LEU A 239 8.56 -12.39 0.00
CA LEU A 239 8.02 -12.06 -1.32
C LEU A 239 7.81 -10.55 -1.41
N THR A 240 8.49 -9.91 -2.36
CA THR A 240 8.43 -8.45 -2.53
C THR A 240 8.27 -8.11 -4.00
N TYR A 241 7.29 -7.27 -4.32
CA TYR A 241 7.22 -6.53 -5.57
C TYR A 241 8.06 -5.26 -5.45
N LEU A 242 8.96 -5.05 -6.40
CA LEU A 242 9.91 -3.95 -6.44
C LEU A 242 9.63 -3.07 -7.65
N ASN A 243 9.52 -1.76 -7.43
CA ASN A 243 9.27 -0.76 -8.46
C ASN A 243 10.22 0.42 -8.30
N ASN A 244 10.62 1.02 -9.42
CA ASN A 244 11.42 2.22 -9.41
C ASN A 244 10.58 3.43 -8.99
N ILE A 245 11.12 4.30 -8.12
CA ILE A 245 10.45 5.56 -7.73
C ILE A 245 10.26 6.53 -8.91
N HIS A 246 11.04 6.34 -9.98
CA HIS A 246 10.99 7.18 -11.19
C HIS A 246 10.00 6.65 -12.24
N ASP A 247 9.32 5.54 -11.97
CA ASP A 247 8.26 5.03 -12.84
C ASP A 247 7.07 6.00 -12.84
N THR A 248 6.71 6.51 -14.02
CA THR A 248 5.59 7.46 -14.17
C THR A 248 4.23 6.81 -13.89
N GLY A 249 4.13 5.49 -13.92
CA GLY A 249 2.95 4.73 -13.47
C GLY A 249 2.85 4.59 -11.95
N LEU A 250 3.84 5.03 -11.17
CA LEU A 250 3.78 5.07 -9.71
C LEU A 250 2.93 6.25 -9.23
N VAL A 251 1.63 6.01 -9.09
CA VAL A 251 0.68 7.03 -8.65
C VAL A 251 0.34 6.86 -7.17
N VAL A 252 0.33 7.98 -6.44
CA VAL A 252 -0.16 8.08 -5.06
C VAL A 252 -1.44 8.91 -5.08
N PHE A 253 -2.56 8.30 -4.68
CA PHE A 253 -3.82 9.02 -4.56
C PHE A 253 -4.02 9.59 -3.15
N PRO A 254 -4.79 10.68 -3.02
CA PRO A 254 -5.14 11.22 -1.72
C PRO A 254 -6.06 10.26 -0.94
N ILE A 255 -5.97 10.35 0.38
CA ILE A 255 -6.95 9.75 1.28
C ILE A 255 -7.62 10.91 2.03
N HIS A 256 -8.89 11.16 1.75
CA HIS A 256 -9.69 12.22 2.36
C HIS A 256 -10.20 11.80 3.75
N ARG A 257 -10.59 12.78 4.57
CA ARG A 257 -11.09 12.53 5.94
C ARG A 257 -12.53 12.99 6.05
N LEU A 258 -13.38 12.13 6.58
CA LEU A 258 -14.74 12.44 6.99
C LEU A 258 -14.78 12.47 8.51
N ILE A 259 -15.15 13.60 9.07
CA ILE A 259 -15.23 13.78 10.53
C ILE A 259 -16.69 13.68 10.95
N HIS A 260 -16.93 12.94 12.03
CA HIS A 260 -18.25 12.72 12.60
C HIS A 260 -18.17 12.61 14.13
N SER A 261 -19.35 12.59 14.77
CA SER A 261 -19.50 12.43 16.22
C SER A 261 -18.76 13.49 17.06
N ILE A 262 -18.58 14.70 16.53
CA ILE A 262 -18.05 15.84 17.27
C ILE A 262 -19.20 16.52 18.00
N GLU A 263 -19.18 16.46 19.34
CA GLU A 263 -20.20 17.07 20.19
C GLU A 263 -20.18 18.61 20.06
N GLY A 264 -21.37 19.22 19.91
CA GLY A 264 -21.50 20.67 19.82
C GLY A 264 -20.84 21.31 18.58
N PHE A 265 -20.60 20.54 17.51
CA PHE A 265 -19.99 21.07 16.29
C PHE A 265 -20.87 22.16 15.64
N GLU A 266 -20.29 23.34 15.47
CA GLU A 266 -20.91 24.48 14.79
C GLU A 266 -20.03 24.97 13.64
N ALA A 267 -20.49 24.78 12.40
CA ALA A 267 -19.71 25.10 11.20
C ALA A 267 -19.22 26.55 11.14
N ALA A 268 -20.05 27.51 11.58
CA ALA A 268 -19.68 28.92 11.62
C ALA A 268 -18.53 29.20 12.61
N LYS A 269 -18.60 28.64 13.83
CA LYS A 269 -17.52 28.76 14.83
C LYS A 269 -16.24 28.08 14.34
N PHE A 270 -16.38 26.92 13.70
CA PHE A 270 -15.24 26.22 13.13
C PHE A 270 -14.57 27.03 12.01
N ARG A 271 -15.35 27.66 11.12
CA ARG A 271 -14.83 28.59 10.10
C ARG A 271 -14.04 29.75 10.74
N SER A 272 -14.58 30.42 11.74
CA SER A 272 -13.86 31.52 12.41
C SER A 272 -12.52 31.08 13.00
N ARG A 273 -12.46 29.86 13.56
CA ARG A 273 -11.20 29.30 14.09
C ARG A 273 -10.21 28.90 13.00
N LEU A 274 -10.69 28.51 11.81
CA LEU A 274 -9.82 28.30 10.65
C LEU A 274 -9.20 29.63 10.18
N GLU A 275 -9.98 30.71 10.16
CA GLU A 275 -9.54 32.05 9.72
C GLU A 275 -8.42 32.65 10.61
N GLU A 276 -8.21 32.12 11.82
CA GLU A 276 -7.08 32.49 12.68
C GLU A 276 -5.72 32.11 12.06
N HIS A 277 -5.63 30.94 11.42
CA HIS A 277 -4.37 30.37 10.90
C HIS A 277 -4.32 30.22 9.38
N PHE A 278 -5.48 30.21 8.72
CA PHE A 278 -5.63 29.90 7.30
C PHE A 278 -6.25 31.06 6.53
N ASP A 279 -5.81 31.23 5.29
CA ASP A 279 -6.60 31.95 4.29
C ASP A 279 -7.75 31.06 3.86
N VAL A 280 -8.98 31.55 4.04
CA VAL A 280 -10.21 30.82 3.76
C VAL A 280 -10.88 31.43 2.54
N THR A 281 -11.09 30.62 1.50
CA THR A 281 -11.78 30.99 0.27
C THR A 281 -13.05 30.16 0.15
N GLU A 282 -14.19 30.80 -0.03
CA GLU A 282 -15.46 30.12 -0.31
C GLU A 282 -15.53 29.76 -1.80
N LEU A 283 -15.93 28.51 -2.09
CA LEU A 283 -15.86 27.93 -3.43
C LEU A 283 -17.23 27.38 -3.85
N ASP A 284 -17.51 27.46 -5.15
CA ASP A 284 -18.78 26.99 -5.72
C ASP A 284 -18.71 25.49 -6.04
N GLY A 285 -18.82 24.67 -4.99
CA GLY A 285 -18.97 23.23 -5.12
C GLY A 285 -17.68 22.44 -5.40
N ARG A 286 -17.87 21.16 -5.75
CA ARG A 286 -16.79 20.15 -5.90
C ARG A 286 -15.77 20.51 -6.97
N ALA A 287 -16.22 20.97 -8.14
CA ALA A 287 -15.33 21.28 -9.26
C ALA A 287 -14.41 22.46 -8.94
N ALA A 288 -14.94 23.53 -8.33
CA ALA A 288 -14.15 24.68 -7.89
C ALA A 288 -13.13 24.29 -6.82
N LEU A 289 -13.51 23.42 -5.88
CA LEU A 289 -12.60 22.91 -4.87
C LEU A 289 -11.47 22.05 -5.43
N LYS A 290 -11.77 21.17 -6.39
CA LYS A 290 -10.76 20.37 -7.09
C LYS A 290 -9.73 21.28 -7.78
N ALA A 291 -10.20 22.25 -8.57
CA ALA A 291 -9.34 23.22 -9.26
C ALA A 291 -8.48 24.05 -8.28
N TYR A 292 -9.05 24.43 -7.12
CA TYR A 292 -8.30 25.15 -6.08
C TYR A 292 -7.13 24.32 -5.53
N LEU A 293 -7.36 23.03 -5.23
CA LEU A 293 -6.32 22.13 -4.71
C LEU A 293 -5.21 21.84 -5.75
N GLU A 294 -5.58 21.72 -7.02
CA GLU A 294 -4.64 21.50 -8.13
C GLU A 294 -3.75 22.71 -8.40
N ALA A 295 -4.32 23.91 -8.37
CA ALA A 295 -3.57 25.16 -8.59
C ALA A 295 -2.65 25.51 -7.41
N ALA A 296 -2.94 25.01 -6.21
CA ALA A 296 -2.19 25.33 -5.02
C ALA A 296 -0.76 24.75 -5.06
N LYS A 297 0.25 25.58 -4.79
CA LYS A 297 1.65 25.14 -4.67
C LYS A 297 1.98 24.57 -3.29
N SER A 298 1.31 25.08 -2.25
CA SER A 298 1.54 24.64 -0.87
C SER A 298 1.05 23.21 -0.66
N SER A 299 1.75 22.45 0.20
CA SER A 299 1.24 21.18 0.75
C SER A 299 0.23 21.42 1.87
N TYR A 300 0.19 22.63 2.45
CA TYR A 300 -0.71 23.03 3.53
C TYR A 300 -2.03 23.62 3.02
N THR A 301 -2.51 23.08 1.90
CA THR A 301 -3.76 23.50 1.26
C THR A 301 -4.75 22.34 1.29
N TYR A 302 -5.96 22.60 1.79
CA TYR A 302 -7.01 21.61 2.00
C TYR A 302 -8.36 22.13 1.50
N GLY A 303 -9.24 21.20 1.18
CA GLY A 303 -10.66 21.48 1.04
C GLY A 303 -11.41 21.15 2.31
N VAL A 304 -12.39 21.98 2.68
CA VAL A 304 -13.27 21.78 3.83
C VAL A 304 -14.71 21.83 3.33
N VAL A 305 -15.43 20.72 3.50
CA VAL A 305 -16.81 20.56 3.03
C VAL A 305 -17.70 20.41 4.25
N THR A 306 -18.66 21.31 4.43
CA THR A 306 -19.72 21.21 5.45
C THR A 306 -21.08 21.21 4.78
N ALA A 307 -22.15 20.97 5.53
CA ALA A 307 -23.51 20.97 4.98
C ALA A 307 -23.92 22.32 4.34
N GLY A 308 -23.30 23.43 4.76
CA GLY A 308 -23.64 24.78 4.31
C GLY A 308 -22.58 25.47 3.45
N SER A 309 -21.37 24.92 3.32
CA SER A 309 -20.29 25.60 2.60
C SER A 309 -19.22 24.64 2.09
N VAL A 310 -18.54 25.07 1.02
CA VAL A 310 -17.35 24.44 0.46
C VAL A 310 -16.24 25.48 0.51
N LEU A 311 -15.17 25.18 1.23
CA LEU A 311 -14.06 26.10 1.47
C LEU A 311 -12.76 25.50 0.95
N GLY A 312 -11.94 26.32 0.31
CA GLY A 312 -10.51 26.09 0.14
C GLY A 312 -9.77 26.82 1.24
N ILE A 313 -8.86 26.13 1.93
CA ILE A 313 -8.03 26.74 2.98
C ILE A 313 -6.55 26.53 2.67
N THR A 314 -5.73 27.57 2.89
CA THR A 314 -4.27 27.48 2.78
C THR A 314 -3.63 28.10 4.01
N LEU A 315 -2.67 27.40 4.62
CA LEU A 315 -2.01 27.90 5.83
C LEU A 315 -1.25 29.20 5.54
N ARG A 316 -1.52 30.26 6.33
CA ARG A 316 -0.76 31.52 6.29
C ARG A 316 0.50 31.45 7.13
N ASP A 317 0.35 30.89 8.32
CA ASP A 317 1.39 30.84 9.33
C ASP A 317 2.51 29.90 8.89
N ASN A 318 3.68 30.06 9.49
CA ASN A 318 4.74 29.08 9.34
C ASN A 318 4.35 27.80 10.10
N ALA A 319 4.25 26.68 9.39
CA ALA A 319 3.90 25.38 9.97
C ALA A 319 4.79 25.01 11.17
N ALA A 320 6.08 25.37 11.13
CA ALA A 320 7.02 25.09 12.21
C ALA A 320 6.66 25.81 13.53
N ASP A 321 6.02 26.97 13.46
CA ASP A 321 5.62 27.75 14.64
C ASP A 321 4.32 27.20 15.27
N LEU A 322 3.51 26.51 14.46
CA LEU A 322 2.30 25.84 14.92
C LEU A 322 2.59 24.43 15.40
N LEU A 323 3.62 23.74 14.93
CA LEU A 323 3.87 22.35 15.29
C LEU A 323 4.73 22.23 16.56
N ASP A 324 4.58 21.10 17.27
CA ASP A 324 5.44 20.81 18.42
C ASP A 324 6.90 20.64 17.96
N THR A 325 7.85 21.11 18.77
CA THR A 325 9.28 21.08 18.44
C THR A 325 9.86 19.67 18.33
N SER A 326 9.16 18.66 18.87
CA SER A 326 9.48 17.24 18.71
C SER A 326 9.18 16.70 17.31
N ILE A 327 8.37 17.39 16.50
CA ILE A 327 8.04 16.98 15.13
C ILE A 327 9.23 17.29 14.22
N SER A 328 9.77 16.26 13.57
CA SER A 328 10.94 16.39 12.70
C SER A 328 10.70 17.30 11.49
N PRO A 329 11.74 17.96 10.95
CA PRO A 329 11.60 18.80 9.76
C PRO A 329 11.00 18.09 8.54
N SER A 330 11.28 16.78 8.37
CA SER A 330 10.68 15.96 7.30
C SER A 330 9.17 15.81 7.47
N LEU A 331 8.68 15.65 8.70
CA LEU A 331 7.25 15.55 9.00
C LEU A 331 6.55 16.91 8.93
N GLN A 332 7.22 17.99 9.33
CA GLN A 332 6.66 19.35 9.24
C GLN A 332 6.26 19.72 7.80
N LYS A 333 6.99 19.24 6.78
CA LYS A 333 6.70 19.46 5.35
C LYS A 333 5.41 18.78 4.87
N LEU A 334 4.87 17.82 5.62
CA LEU A 334 3.67 17.09 5.24
C LEU A 334 2.42 17.88 5.62
N GLY A 335 1.60 18.20 4.62
CA GLY A 335 0.27 18.80 4.84
C GLY A 335 -0.57 17.99 5.82
N LEU A 336 -0.46 16.66 5.76
CA LEU A 336 -1.23 15.78 6.65
C LEU A 336 -0.87 15.94 8.12
N VAL A 337 0.38 16.29 8.45
CA VAL A 337 0.79 16.54 9.83
C VAL A 337 0.14 17.82 10.34
N VAL A 338 0.18 18.91 9.56
CA VAL A 338 -0.51 20.16 9.92
C VAL A 338 -2.02 19.94 10.04
N LEU A 339 -2.64 19.21 9.12
CA LEU A 339 -4.07 18.90 9.19
C LEU A 339 -4.41 18.16 10.49
N HIS A 340 -3.67 17.12 10.84
CA HIS A 340 -3.94 16.31 12.04
C HIS A 340 -3.66 17.08 13.33
N GLU A 341 -2.53 17.78 13.43
CA GLU A 341 -2.13 18.47 14.67
C GLU A 341 -2.88 19.77 14.88
N VAL A 342 -2.98 20.61 13.84
CA VAL A 342 -3.62 21.92 13.98
C VAL A 342 -5.12 21.76 13.86
N VAL A 343 -5.62 21.19 12.76
CA VAL A 343 -7.06 21.20 12.48
C VAL A 343 -7.80 20.13 13.29
N LEU A 344 -7.40 18.86 13.18
CA LEU A 344 -8.15 17.77 13.84
C LEU A 344 -7.98 17.80 15.36
N THR A 345 -6.75 17.97 15.84
CA THR A 345 -6.47 17.95 17.28
C THR A 345 -6.84 19.27 17.94
N ARG A 346 -6.21 20.40 17.57
CA ARG A 346 -6.44 21.68 18.27
C ARG A 346 -7.77 22.31 17.91
N LEU A 347 -8.15 22.32 16.63
CA LEU A 347 -9.40 22.98 16.22
C LEU A 347 -10.64 22.11 16.45
N LEU A 348 -10.60 20.81 16.16
CA LEU A 348 -11.77 19.95 16.35
C LEU A 348 -11.78 19.16 17.65
N GLY A 349 -10.68 19.17 18.43
CA GLY A 349 -10.60 18.47 19.72
C GLY A 349 -10.51 16.94 19.59
N ILE A 350 -10.17 16.42 18.40
CA ILE A 350 -10.07 14.98 18.17
C ILE A 350 -8.73 14.50 18.71
N SER A 351 -8.75 13.62 19.70
CA SER A 351 -7.52 13.08 20.27
C SER A 351 -6.80 12.13 19.29
N GLN A 352 -5.49 11.96 19.48
CA GLN A 352 -4.69 10.98 18.72
C GLN A 352 -5.21 9.54 18.90
N GLU A 353 -5.71 9.22 20.10
CA GLU A 353 -6.35 7.93 20.38
C GLU A 353 -7.66 7.76 19.60
N ALA A 354 -8.51 8.80 19.58
CA ALA A 354 -9.76 8.78 18.82
C ALA A 354 -9.51 8.60 17.31
N MET A 355 -8.46 9.23 16.78
CA MET A 355 -8.02 9.03 15.39
C MET A 355 -7.51 7.61 15.14
N ALA A 356 -6.67 7.07 16.03
CA ALA A 356 -6.14 5.72 15.90
C ALA A 356 -7.23 4.63 15.98
N LEU A 357 -8.26 4.85 16.80
CA LEU A 357 -9.44 3.99 16.91
C LEU A 357 -10.53 4.30 15.88
N GLN A 358 -10.35 5.34 15.05
CA GLN A 358 -11.31 5.79 14.03
C GLN A 358 -12.72 6.04 14.59
N THR A 359 -12.81 6.58 15.81
CA THR A 359 -14.09 6.84 16.49
C THR A 359 -14.77 8.13 16.05
N ASN A 360 -14.02 9.06 15.48
CA ASN A 360 -14.49 10.36 14.99
C ASN A 360 -14.08 10.66 13.54
N ILE A 361 -13.43 9.70 12.87
CA ILE A 361 -12.81 9.90 11.56
C ILE A 361 -12.97 8.65 10.71
N VAL A 362 -13.43 8.85 9.48
CA VAL A 362 -13.48 7.85 8.42
C VAL A 362 -12.59 8.31 7.27
N TYR A 363 -11.88 7.37 6.64
CA TYR A 363 -10.99 7.66 5.52
C TYR A 363 -11.62 7.20 4.20
N VAL A 364 -11.68 8.10 3.22
CA VAL A 364 -12.27 7.81 1.89
C VAL A 364 -11.31 8.19 0.78
N LYS A 365 -11.36 7.49 -0.35
CA LYS A 365 -10.45 7.72 -1.50
C LYS A 365 -11.09 8.55 -2.60
N ASP A 366 -12.42 8.51 -2.69
CA ASP A 366 -13.20 9.27 -3.66
C ASP A 366 -13.62 10.60 -3.03
N ASP A 367 -13.31 11.71 -3.70
CA ASP A 367 -13.76 13.03 -3.29
C ASP A 367 -15.29 13.17 -3.42
N GLY A 368 -15.95 12.42 -4.31
CA GLY A 368 -17.40 12.37 -4.41
C GLY A 368 -18.05 11.82 -3.14
N GLU A 369 -17.44 10.81 -2.53
CA GLU A 369 -17.88 10.24 -1.25
C GLU A 369 -17.80 11.28 -0.12
N VAL A 370 -16.84 12.21 -0.18
CA VAL A 370 -16.73 13.32 0.77
C VAL A 370 -17.99 14.18 0.74
N PHE A 371 -18.37 14.66 -0.45
CA PHE A 371 -19.57 15.49 -0.63
C PHE A 371 -20.85 14.74 -0.27
N GLN A 372 -20.98 13.49 -0.72
CA GLN A 372 -22.17 12.70 -0.47
C GLN A 372 -22.36 12.42 1.04
N SER A 373 -21.29 12.11 1.76
CA SER A 373 -21.33 11.79 3.19
C SER A 373 -21.62 13.01 4.06
N VAL A 374 -21.21 14.20 3.63
CA VAL A 374 -21.60 15.45 4.31
C VAL A 374 -23.06 15.78 4.00
N ALA A 375 -23.48 15.67 2.74
CA ALA A 375 -24.84 16.00 2.31
C ALA A 375 -25.91 15.10 2.96
N ASN A 376 -25.60 13.83 3.21
CA ASN A 376 -26.52 12.88 3.85
C ASN A 376 -26.42 12.84 5.39
N GLY A 377 -25.59 13.71 5.99
CA GLY A 377 -25.42 13.80 7.44
C GLY A 377 -24.62 12.66 8.08
N LYS A 378 -23.97 11.78 7.30
CA LYS A 378 -23.04 10.78 7.85
C LYS A 378 -21.76 11.41 8.42
N ALA A 379 -21.37 12.56 7.89
CA ALA A 379 -20.23 13.34 8.35
C ALA A 379 -20.64 14.80 8.61
N GLN A 380 -20.04 15.41 9.63
CA GLN A 380 -20.24 16.81 9.97
C GLN A 380 -19.34 17.73 9.14
N VAL A 381 -18.13 17.27 8.83
CA VAL A 381 -17.18 17.96 7.95
C VAL A 381 -16.32 16.96 7.19
N GLY A 382 -16.09 17.24 5.92
CA GLY A 382 -15.19 16.50 5.05
C GLY A 382 -13.93 17.31 4.73
N PHE A 383 -12.77 16.66 4.75
CA PHE A 383 -11.49 17.24 4.35
C PHE A 383 -10.98 16.58 3.08
N MET A 384 -10.93 17.36 2.01
CA MET A 384 -10.20 17.00 0.80
C MET A 384 -8.74 17.41 0.98
N VAL A 385 -7.82 16.55 0.55
CA VAL A 385 -6.38 16.75 0.73
C VAL A 385 -5.65 16.47 -0.57
N LYS A 386 -4.44 17.01 -0.66
CA LYS A 386 -3.51 16.65 -1.73
C LYS A 386 -2.85 15.29 -1.42
N PRO A 387 -2.49 14.49 -2.44
CA PRO A 387 -1.74 13.26 -2.22
C PRO A 387 -0.35 13.56 -1.64
N ALA A 388 0.16 12.65 -0.82
CA ALA A 388 1.57 12.66 -0.45
C ALA A 388 2.44 12.33 -1.68
N THR A 389 3.57 13.01 -1.83
CA THR A 389 4.50 12.72 -2.93
C THR A 389 5.46 11.60 -2.57
N VAL A 390 5.99 10.89 -3.57
CA VAL A 390 7.02 9.86 -3.35
C VAL A 390 8.24 10.46 -2.65
N ALA A 391 8.66 11.67 -3.04
CA ALA A 391 9.75 12.39 -2.38
C ALA A 391 9.49 12.63 -0.88
N GLN A 392 8.27 13.00 -0.50
CA GLN A 392 7.88 13.15 0.90
C GLN A 392 7.96 11.83 1.68
N VAL A 393 7.54 10.71 1.07
CA VAL A 393 7.64 9.38 1.68
C VAL A 393 9.10 8.99 1.92
N LEU A 394 9.97 9.25 0.93
CA LEU A 394 11.41 9.01 1.04
C LEU A 394 12.05 9.86 2.14
N ASP A 395 11.82 11.18 2.14
CA ASP A 395 12.33 12.10 3.17
C ASP A 395 11.99 11.62 4.60
N VAL A 396 10.75 11.16 4.80
CA VAL A 396 10.30 10.63 6.10
C VAL A 396 11.01 9.31 6.43
N SER A 397 11.04 8.37 5.49
CA SER A 397 11.70 7.08 5.64
C SER A 397 13.19 7.23 5.99
N GLU A 398 13.88 8.15 5.32
CA GLU A 398 15.30 8.43 5.54
C GLU A 398 15.56 9.08 6.88
N SER A 399 14.69 9.99 7.32
CA SER A 399 14.77 10.56 8.67
C SER A 399 14.44 9.57 9.79
N GLY A 400 13.94 8.37 9.47
CA GLY A 400 13.40 7.42 10.45
C GLY A 400 12.08 7.87 11.07
N GLY A 401 11.40 8.82 10.44
CA GLY A 401 10.12 9.34 10.86
C GLY A 401 8.96 8.40 10.52
N VAL A 402 7.79 8.71 11.07
CA VAL A 402 6.56 7.97 10.80
C VAL A 402 5.48 8.95 10.37
N MET A 403 4.88 8.71 9.21
CA MET A 403 3.77 9.50 8.72
C MET A 403 2.49 9.21 9.53
N PRO A 404 1.53 10.15 9.59
CA PRO A 404 0.21 9.87 10.15
C PRO A 404 -0.44 8.66 9.47
N GLN A 405 -1.34 7.97 10.19
CA GLN A 405 -2.06 6.83 9.61
C GLN A 405 -2.81 7.25 8.34
N LYS A 406 -2.86 6.32 7.37
CA LYS A 406 -3.55 6.54 6.09
C LYS A 406 -3.03 7.80 5.36
N SER A 407 -1.71 7.97 5.34
CA SER A 407 -1.05 9.07 4.59
C SER A 407 -0.78 8.77 3.12
N THR A 408 -0.60 7.49 2.76
CA THR A 408 -0.18 7.09 1.42
C THR A 408 -1.10 6.02 0.84
N PHE A 409 -1.66 6.27 -0.33
CA PHE A 409 -2.37 5.24 -1.12
C PHE A 409 -1.71 5.08 -2.48
N PHE A 410 -0.66 4.25 -2.53
CA PHE A 410 -0.09 3.82 -3.80
C PHE A 410 -1.12 3.00 -4.56
N TYR A 411 -1.42 3.41 -5.78
CA TYR A 411 -2.43 2.80 -6.64
C TYR A 411 -1.82 2.32 -7.97
N PRO A 412 -2.25 1.16 -8.49
CA PRO A 412 -3.09 0.15 -7.84
C PRO A 412 -2.35 -0.51 -6.67
N LYS A 413 -3.06 -1.28 -5.84
CA LYS A 413 -2.41 -2.18 -4.88
C LYS A 413 -1.85 -3.41 -5.61
N ILE A 414 -0.86 -4.06 -5.00
CA ILE A 414 -0.27 -5.28 -5.55
C ILE A 414 -1.22 -6.45 -5.33
N MET A 415 -1.61 -7.11 -6.42
CA MET A 415 -2.58 -8.20 -6.38
C MET A 415 -1.98 -9.45 -5.73
N THR A 416 -2.78 -10.11 -4.90
CA THR A 416 -2.52 -11.45 -4.36
C THR A 416 -3.03 -12.49 -5.35
N GLY A 417 -2.36 -13.65 -5.40
CA GLY A 417 -2.73 -14.75 -6.31
C GLY A 417 -1.96 -14.82 -7.62
N LEU A 418 -0.98 -13.94 -7.82
CA LEU A 418 -0.12 -13.94 -9.01
C LEU A 418 1.00 -14.97 -8.89
N VAL A 419 1.75 -14.89 -7.78
CA VAL A 419 2.81 -15.83 -7.42
C VAL A 419 2.96 -15.81 -5.90
N PHE A 420 3.12 -16.99 -5.32
CA PHE A 420 3.41 -17.19 -3.91
C PHE A 420 4.83 -17.70 -3.74
N LYS A 421 5.40 -17.47 -2.54
CA LYS A 421 6.73 -17.96 -2.19
C LYS A 421 6.64 -18.88 -0.98
N THR A 422 7.16 -20.10 -1.07
CA THR A 422 7.26 -20.99 0.10
C THR A 422 8.29 -20.46 1.11
N LEU A 423 8.04 -20.70 2.39
CA LEU A 423 8.91 -20.31 3.51
C LEU A 423 9.69 -21.48 4.10
N ASP A 424 9.46 -22.69 3.59
CA ASP A 424 10.16 -23.94 3.89
C ASP A 424 10.90 -24.47 2.66
#